data_AF-A0A1R1YTW8-F1
#
_entry.id   AF-A0A1R1YTW8-F1
#
_cell.length_a   1.000
_cell.length_b   1.000
_cell.length_c   1.000
_cell.angle_alpha   90.00
_cell.angle_beta   90.00
_cell.angle_gamma   90.00
#
_symmetry.space_group_name_H-M   'P 1'
#
loop_
_entity.id
_entity.type
_entity.pdbx_description
1 polymer ?
#
loop_
_entity_poly.entity_id
_entity_poly.type
_entity_poly.pdbx_seq_one_letter_code
_entity_poly.pdbx_strand_id
1 'polypeptide(L)'
;MKNSENLEFTSDYGWGCMLRAGQCLLAHSLQKHYFGKRIDRVNPIYYSLLHNCLAHPLCVGIAGGKPSSALYFVGTDGEDLIYLDPHYTRPVIQRKELSDYTETDINSYRCMTPKKISISRIDPCMFIGFYIKNISDLETFCKSINSLVDSKITGTISVNFNPSNSMSGNFNSNTNNEGIVTSSIEMNENLGVMSEPDDDCEWQ
;
A
#
# COMPACT_ATOMS: atom_id res chain seq x y z
N MET A 1 -47.36 -15.04 4.82
CA MET A 1 -45.97 -15.54 4.82
C MET A 1 -45.16 -14.52 4.02
N LYS A 2 -44.29 -13.74 4.70
CA LYS A 2 -43.49 -12.69 4.04
C LYS A 2 -42.34 -13.38 3.30
N ASN A 3 -42.26 -13.14 2.00
CA ASN A 3 -41.16 -13.60 1.15
C ASN A 3 -39.84 -13.03 1.67
N SER A 4 -38.86 -13.89 1.92
CA SER A 4 -37.48 -13.48 2.16
C SER A 4 -36.90 -13.06 0.82
N GLU A 5 -36.79 -11.75 0.59
CA GLU A 5 -36.03 -11.19 -0.52
C GLU A 5 -34.56 -11.56 -0.32
N ASN A 6 -33.93 -12.09 -1.38
CA ASN A 6 -32.50 -12.34 -1.45
C ASN A 6 -31.76 -11.01 -1.32
N LEU A 7 -31.38 -10.64 -0.10
CA LEU A 7 -30.43 -9.57 0.17
C LEU A 7 -29.06 -10.03 -0.34
N GLU A 8 -28.71 -9.57 -1.53
CA GLU A 8 -27.37 -9.71 -2.10
C GLU A 8 -26.43 -8.77 -1.31
N PHE A 9 -25.83 -9.31 -0.24
CA PHE A 9 -24.89 -8.57 0.62
C PHE A 9 -23.59 -8.30 -0.14
N THR A 10 -23.44 -7.11 -0.71
CA THR A 10 -22.23 -6.68 -1.45
C THR A 10 -21.31 -5.77 -0.64
N SER A 11 -21.67 -5.45 0.61
CA SER A 11 -20.90 -4.53 1.46
C SER A 11 -20.56 -5.15 2.80
N ASP A 12 -19.28 -5.04 3.17
CA ASP A 12 -18.71 -5.42 4.46
C ASP A 12 -18.69 -4.25 5.47
N TYR A 13 -19.56 -3.24 5.28
CA TYR A 13 -19.61 -2.06 6.15
C TYR A 13 -19.71 -2.44 7.63
N GLY A 14 -18.75 -1.97 8.43
CA GLY A 14 -18.65 -2.26 9.87
C GLY A 14 -17.94 -3.58 10.24
N TRP A 15 -17.71 -4.49 9.28
CA TRP A 15 -17.07 -5.79 9.52
C TRP A 15 -15.84 -6.04 8.64
N GLY A 16 -15.54 -5.17 7.68
CA GLY A 16 -14.44 -5.34 6.72
C GLY A 16 -13.08 -5.59 7.39
N CYS A 17 -12.75 -4.90 8.49
CA CYS A 17 -11.52 -5.15 9.24
C CYS A 17 -11.45 -6.60 9.79
N MET A 18 -12.58 -7.12 10.29
CA MET A 18 -12.66 -8.49 10.82
C MET A 18 -12.57 -9.53 9.70
N LEU A 19 -13.25 -9.30 8.57
CA LEU A 19 -13.21 -10.19 7.42
C LEU A 19 -11.81 -10.24 6.79
N ARG A 20 -11.14 -9.09 6.62
CA ARG A 20 -9.75 -9.02 6.12
C ARG A 20 -8.78 -9.70 7.09
N ALA A 21 -8.94 -9.51 8.40
CA ALA A 21 -8.14 -10.22 9.40
C ALA A 21 -8.36 -11.75 9.31
N GLY A 22 -9.60 -12.20 9.12
CA GLY A 22 -9.93 -13.62 8.93
C GLY A 22 -9.33 -14.22 7.65
N GLN A 23 -9.40 -13.49 6.53
CA GLN A 23 -8.76 -13.88 5.27
C GLN A 23 -7.24 -13.98 5.42
N CYS A 24 -6.60 -13.00 6.05
CA CYS A 24 -5.17 -13.04 6.35
C CYS A 24 -4.81 -14.24 7.25
N LEU A 25 -5.62 -14.54 8.26
CA LEU A 25 -5.41 -15.68 9.16
C LEU A 25 -5.50 -17.03 8.42
N LEU A 26 -6.51 -17.20 7.56
CA LEU A 26 -6.67 -18.41 6.74
C LEU A 26 -5.52 -18.56 5.75
N ALA A 27 -5.18 -17.50 5.01
CA ALA A 27 -4.07 -17.50 4.08
C ALA A 27 -2.75 -17.85 4.78
N HIS A 28 -2.49 -17.26 5.94
CA HIS A 28 -1.30 -17.57 6.75
C HIS A 28 -1.29 -19.04 7.22
N SER A 29 -2.45 -19.57 7.62
CA SER A 29 -2.59 -20.97 8.05
C SER A 29 -2.32 -21.95 6.91
N LEU A 30 -2.88 -21.70 5.73
CA LEU A 30 -2.65 -22.50 4.52
C LEU A 30 -1.19 -22.39 4.08
N GLN A 31 -0.63 -21.18 4.07
CA GLN A 31 0.77 -20.97 3.72
C GLN A 31 1.70 -21.78 4.64
N LYS A 32 1.47 -21.71 5.95
CA LYS A 32 2.24 -22.47 6.94
C LYS A 32 2.07 -23.98 6.77
N HIS A 33 0.86 -24.45 6.47
CA HIS A 33 0.57 -25.88 6.30
C HIS A 33 1.19 -26.47 5.04
N TYR A 34 1.12 -25.76 3.91
CA TYR A 34 1.53 -26.28 2.61
C TYR A 34 2.97 -25.91 2.20
N PHE A 35 3.49 -24.76 2.63
CA PHE A 35 4.77 -24.23 2.12
C PHE A 35 5.88 -24.11 3.17
N GLY A 36 5.59 -24.36 4.46
CA GLY A 36 6.58 -24.52 5.53
C GLY A 36 7.36 -23.26 5.95
N LYS A 37 7.55 -22.26 5.07
CA LYS A 37 8.24 -20.98 5.33
C LYS A 37 7.34 -19.79 4.99
N ARG A 38 7.38 -18.75 5.83
CA ARG A 38 6.72 -17.46 5.58
C ARG A 38 7.49 -16.73 4.49
N ILE A 39 6.80 -16.01 3.59
CA ILE A 39 7.47 -15.03 2.71
C ILE A 39 7.95 -13.90 3.64
N ASP A 40 9.25 -13.88 3.92
CA ASP A 40 9.90 -12.96 4.85
C ASP A 40 10.60 -11.79 4.13
N ARG A 41 10.63 -11.84 2.79
CA ARG A 41 11.31 -10.88 1.92
C ARG A 41 10.47 -10.56 0.69
N VAL A 42 10.62 -9.33 0.21
CA VAL A 42 10.06 -8.92 -1.08
C VAL A 42 10.74 -9.73 -2.20
N ASN A 43 9.94 -10.34 -3.08
CA ASN A 43 10.45 -11.00 -4.27
C ASN A 43 11.15 -9.95 -5.18
N PRO A 44 12.40 -10.19 -5.63
CA PRO A 44 13.17 -9.25 -6.46
C PRO A 44 12.45 -8.71 -7.69
N ILE A 45 11.48 -9.46 -8.22
CA ILE A 45 10.65 -9.02 -9.35
C ILE A 45 9.92 -7.69 -9.08
N TYR A 46 9.60 -7.41 -7.81
CA TYR A 46 8.92 -6.19 -7.38
C TYR A 46 9.87 -5.02 -7.08
N TYR A 47 11.19 -5.19 -7.10
CA TYR A 47 12.11 -4.11 -6.73
C TYR A 47 11.94 -2.91 -7.66
N SER A 48 11.90 -3.16 -8.96
CA SER A 48 11.65 -2.12 -9.97
C SER A 48 10.33 -1.39 -9.73
N LEU A 49 9.27 -2.09 -9.33
CA LEU A 49 8.00 -1.45 -8.98
C LEU A 49 8.16 -0.51 -7.78
N LEU A 50 8.77 -0.98 -6.70
CA LEU A 50 8.95 -0.19 -5.47
C LEU A 50 9.80 1.05 -5.72
N HIS A 51 10.88 0.94 -6.51
CA HIS A 51 11.67 2.09 -6.95
C HIS A 51 10.84 3.10 -7.73
N ASN A 52 10.06 2.64 -8.72
CA ASN A 52 9.23 3.53 -9.53
C ASN A 52 8.11 4.19 -8.71
N CYS A 53 7.51 3.45 -7.77
CA CYS A 53 6.53 4.02 -6.84
C CYS A 53 7.15 5.11 -5.98
N LEU A 54 8.31 4.87 -5.35
CA LEU A 54 8.98 5.88 -4.52
C LEU A 54 9.50 7.08 -5.32
N ALA A 55 9.83 6.91 -6.59
CA ALA A 55 10.23 7.99 -7.49
C ALA A 55 9.02 8.79 -8.04
N HIS A 56 7.80 8.29 -7.89
CA HIS A 56 6.62 8.94 -8.46
C HIS A 56 6.29 10.25 -7.73
N PRO A 57 6.00 11.37 -8.44
CA PRO A 57 5.79 12.69 -7.80
C PRO A 57 4.64 12.74 -6.79
N LEU A 58 3.62 11.89 -6.98
CA LEU A 58 2.47 11.81 -6.08
C LEU A 58 2.68 10.83 -4.92
N CYS A 59 3.82 10.11 -4.87
CA CYS A 59 4.09 9.16 -3.80
C CYS A 59 4.35 9.88 -2.49
N VAL A 60 3.73 9.39 -1.42
CA VAL A 60 3.95 9.84 -0.05
C VAL A 60 4.69 8.78 0.77
N GLY A 61 5.42 7.89 0.12
CA GLY A 61 6.24 6.88 0.77
C GLY A 61 5.53 5.55 1.02
N ILE A 62 6.25 4.67 1.70
CA ILE A 62 5.83 3.30 2.01
C ILE A 62 5.90 3.10 3.51
N ALA A 63 4.83 2.60 4.12
CA ALA A 63 4.82 2.15 5.51
C ALA A 63 4.83 0.61 5.54
N GLY A 64 5.73 0.02 6.30
CA GLY A 64 5.85 -1.44 6.38
C GLY A 64 6.94 -1.85 7.34
N GLY A 65 7.51 -3.03 7.14
CA GLY A 65 8.61 -3.54 7.96
C GLY A 65 8.26 -4.84 8.67
N LYS A 66 9.24 -5.40 9.38
CA LYS A 66 9.09 -6.68 10.06
C LYS A 66 8.19 -6.52 11.30
N PRO A 67 7.60 -7.61 11.81
CA PRO A 67 6.93 -7.58 13.11
C PRO A 67 7.80 -6.90 14.17
N SER A 68 7.21 -5.98 14.93
CA SER A 68 7.90 -5.16 15.95
C SER A 68 8.97 -4.20 15.43
N SER A 69 9.05 -3.98 14.11
CA SER A 69 9.98 -3.03 13.48
C SER A 69 9.31 -2.34 12.28
N ALA A 70 8.35 -1.46 12.56
CA ALA A 70 7.68 -0.66 11.55
C ALA A 70 8.56 0.52 11.10
N LEU A 71 8.76 0.65 9.79
CA LEU A 71 9.59 1.67 9.16
C LEU A 71 8.76 2.47 8.15
N TYR A 72 9.17 3.70 7.90
CA TYR A 72 8.57 4.57 6.88
C TYR A 72 9.62 4.92 5.82
N PHE A 73 9.48 4.34 4.63
CA PHE A 73 10.39 4.53 3.51
C PHE A 73 9.98 5.75 2.69
N VAL A 74 10.94 6.63 2.43
CA VAL A 74 10.72 7.95 1.81
C VAL A 74 11.41 8.09 0.46
N GLY A 75 12.26 7.14 0.08
CA GLY A 75 13.00 7.20 -1.17
C GLY A 75 13.96 6.03 -1.32
N THR A 76 14.80 6.11 -2.34
CA THR A 76 15.74 5.03 -2.69
C THR A 76 17.11 5.60 -3.05
N ASP A 77 18.16 4.83 -2.80
CA ASP A 77 19.51 5.09 -3.28
C ASP A 77 20.17 3.78 -3.70
N GLY A 78 20.40 3.59 -5.00
CA GLY A 78 20.79 2.29 -5.54
C GLY A 78 19.75 1.22 -5.20
N GLU A 79 20.17 0.13 -4.55
CA GLU A 79 19.29 -0.96 -4.07
C GLU A 79 18.85 -0.78 -2.61
N ASP A 80 19.21 0.34 -1.98
CA ASP A 80 18.80 0.67 -0.62
C ASP A 80 17.55 1.53 -0.61
N LEU A 81 16.66 1.25 0.35
CA LEU A 81 15.57 2.13 0.71
C LEU A 81 16.02 3.10 1.81
N ILE A 82 15.69 4.37 1.63
CA ILE A 82 15.90 5.41 2.64
C ILE A 82 14.67 5.45 3.53
N TYR A 83 14.85 5.39 4.85
CA TYR A 83 13.74 5.29 5.80
C TYR A 83 13.89 6.16 7.05
N LEU A 84 12.72 6.45 7.64
CA LEU A 84 12.55 7.05 8.95
C LEU A 84 12.16 5.95 9.94
N ASP A 85 12.81 5.96 11.10
CA ASP A 85 12.66 4.97 12.15
C ASP A 85 11.92 5.58 13.35
N PRO A 86 10.70 5.12 13.67
CA PRO A 86 9.90 5.68 14.76
C PRO A 86 10.29 5.13 16.15
N HIS A 87 11.21 4.15 16.26
CA HIS A 87 11.51 3.46 17.52
C HIS A 87 12.40 4.27 18.48
N TYR A 88 12.30 5.59 18.43
CA TYR A 88 12.95 6.50 19.35
C TYR A 88 11.91 7.16 20.25
N THR A 89 11.97 6.86 21.54
CA THR A 89 11.11 7.53 22.53
C THR A 89 11.53 8.98 22.66
N ARG A 90 10.59 9.90 22.41
CA ARG A 90 10.77 11.35 22.60
C ARG A 90 9.79 11.86 23.66
N PRO A 91 10.13 12.93 24.40
CA PRO A 91 9.20 13.54 25.34
C PRO A 91 7.96 14.06 24.60
N VAL A 92 6.80 13.98 25.26
CA VAL A 92 5.54 14.49 24.70
C VAL A 92 5.59 16.01 24.58
N ILE A 93 5.31 16.53 23.39
CA ILE A 93 5.05 17.95 23.19
C ILE A 93 3.58 18.21 23.52
N GLN A 94 3.32 19.08 24.50
CA GLN A 94 1.95 19.43 24.86
C GLN A 94 1.27 20.19 23.72
N ARG A 95 -0.05 20.02 23.59
CA ARG A 95 -0.84 20.77 22.62
C ARG A 95 -0.83 22.25 22.98
N LYS A 96 -0.44 23.09 22.02
CA LYS A 96 -0.44 24.55 22.12
C LYS A 96 -1.23 25.15 20.96
N GLU A 97 -1.49 26.45 21.04
CA GLU A 97 -2.00 27.21 19.88
C GLU A 97 -0.93 27.27 18.77
N LEU A 98 -1.36 27.50 17.53
CA LEU A 98 -0.47 27.50 16.36
C LEU A 98 0.71 28.47 16.48
N SER A 99 0.51 29.62 17.14
CA SER A 99 1.52 30.63 17.40
C SER A 99 2.58 30.24 18.43
N ASP A 100 2.28 29.25 19.27
CA ASP A 100 3.03 28.97 20.50
C ASP A 100 4.01 27.80 20.34
N TYR A 101 4.00 27.14 19.18
CA TYR A 101 4.98 26.11 18.83
C TYR A 101 6.33 26.74 18.55
N THR A 102 7.35 26.31 19.30
CA THR A 102 8.72 26.77 19.09
C THR A 102 9.41 25.94 18.01
N GLU A 103 10.54 26.43 17.50
CA GLU A 103 11.35 25.68 16.54
C GLU A 103 11.83 24.33 17.13
N THR A 104 12.10 24.28 18.43
CA THR A 104 12.46 23.03 19.12
C THR A 104 11.32 22.02 19.12
N ASP A 105 10.07 22.48 19.29
CA ASP A 105 8.89 21.61 19.21
C ASP A 105 8.78 20.99 17.81
N ILE A 106 8.94 21.79 16.76
CA ILE A 106 8.83 21.32 15.37
C ILE A 106 9.99 20.37 15.03
N ASN A 107 11.21 20.70 15.46
CA ASN A 107 12.39 19.86 15.23
C ASN A 107 12.28 18.48 15.92
N SER A 108 11.43 18.34 16.94
CA SER A 108 11.14 17.04 17.56
C SER A 108 10.45 16.05 16.60
N TYR A 109 9.78 16.54 15.56
CA TYR A 109 9.11 15.74 14.52
C TYR A 109 9.93 15.59 13.24
N ARG A 110 11.13 16.16 13.18
CA ARG A 110 12.02 16.04 12.03
C ARG A 110 13.10 14.98 12.28
N CYS A 111 13.40 14.21 11.24
CA CYS A 111 14.53 13.31 11.22
C CYS A 111 15.70 13.99 10.48
N MET A 112 16.84 14.19 11.16
CA MET A 112 18.03 14.80 10.55
C MET A 112 19.00 13.77 9.94
N THR A 113 18.83 12.50 10.30
CA THR A 113 19.75 11.42 9.88
C THR A 113 18.90 10.25 9.39
N PRO A 114 18.43 10.31 8.14
CA PRO A 114 17.70 9.19 7.54
C PRO A 114 18.62 7.98 7.45
N LYS A 115 18.04 6.80 7.60
CA LYS A 115 18.77 5.52 7.56
C LYS A 115 18.57 4.84 6.21
N LYS A 116 19.40 3.85 5.93
CA LYS A 116 19.33 3.01 4.72
C LYS A 116 19.22 1.54 5.08
N ILE A 117 18.46 0.80 4.28
CA ILE A 117 18.34 -0.64 4.39
C ILE A 117 18.15 -1.23 2.98
N SER A 118 18.85 -2.32 2.69
CA SER A 118 18.68 -3.03 1.41
C SER A 118 17.23 -3.49 1.26
N ILE A 119 16.68 -3.28 0.06
CA ILE A 119 15.31 -3.69 -0.31
C ILE A 119 15.08 -5.20 -0.09
N SER A 120 16.14 -6.00 -0.18
CA SER A 120 16.13 -7.45 0.08
C SER A 120 15.81 -7.85 1.52
N ARG A 121 15.93 -6.91 2.47
CA ARG A 121 15.71 -7.14 3.91
C ARG A 121 14.31 -6.72 4.36
N ILE A 122 13.50 -6.19 3.45
CA ILE A 122 12.17 -5.67 3.75
C ILE A 122 11.12 -6.78 3.72
N ASP A 123 10.23 -6.75 4.71
CA ASP A 123 9.06 -7.63 4.77
C ASP A 123 8.06 -7.23 3.67
N PRO A 124 7.48 -8.18 2.91
CA PRO A 124 6.51 -7.87 1.87
C PRO A 124 5.21 -7.24 2.38
N CYS A 125 4.94 -7.30 3.70
CA CYS A 125 3.81 -6.62 4.31
C CYS A 125 4.06 -5.11 4.39
N MET A 126 3.59 -4.38 3.38
CA MET A 126 3.71 -2.93 3.30
C MET A 126 2.51 -2.27 2.61
N PHE A 127 2.36 -0.97 2.84
CA PHE A 127 1.40 -0.11 2.15
C PHE A 127 2.15 1.04 1.47
N ILE A 128 1.79 1.30 0.21
CA ILE A 128 2.33 2.40 -0.59
C ILE A 128 1.26 3.50 -0.66
N GLY A 129 1.61 4.71 -0.27
CA GLY A 129 0.70 5.86 -0.30
C GLY A 129 0.93 6.75 -1.50
N PHE A 130 -0.16 7.24 -2.10
CA PHE A 130 -0.14 8.32 -3.08
C PHE A 130 -1.12 9.43 -2.66
N TYR A 131 -0.71 10.69 -2.80
CA TYR A 131 -1.55 11.85 -2.53
C TYR A 131 -2.07 12.45 -3.84
N ILE A 132 -3.40 12.52 -3.95
CA ILE A 132 -4.12 12.99 -5.14
C ILE A 132 -4.97 14.17 -4.69
N LYS A 133 -4.60 15.39 -5.07
CA LYS A 133 -5.31 16.61 -4.64
C LYS A 133 -6.50 16.91 -5.53
N ASN A 134 -6.38 16.63 -6.82
CA ASN A 134 -7.38 16.98 -7.83
C ASN A 134 -7.46 15.92 -8.94
N ILE A 135 -8.43 16.06 -9.84
CA ILE A 135 -8.68 15.11 -10.93
C ILE A 135 -7.50 15.04 -11.91
N SER A 136 -6.79 16.15 -12.14
CA SER A 136 -5.60 16.15 -13.01
C SER A 136 -4.46 15.31 -12.42
N ASP A 137 -4.28 15.33 -11.09
CA ASP A 137 -3.33 14.45 -10.41
C ASP A 137 -3.73 12.98 -10.59
N LEU A 138 -5.03 12.68 -10.51
CA LEU A 138 -5.54 11.32 -10.72
C LEU A 138 -5.29 10.83 -12.14
N GLU A 139 -5.54 11.67 -13.15
CA GLU A 139 -5.24 11.34 -14.55
C GLU A 139 -3.74 11.09 -14.76
N THR A 140 -2.90 11.91 -14.14
CA THR A 140 -1.44 11.77 -14.19
C THR A 140 -1.00 10.47 -13.52
N PHE A 141 -1.55 10.16 -12.34
CA PHE A 141 -1.32 8.91 -11.63
C PHE A 141 -1.67 7.70 -12.50
N CYS A 142 -2.89 7.66 -13.07
CA CYS A 142 -3.34 6.54 -13.89
C CYS A 142 -2.45 6.35 -15.12
N LYS A 143 -2.09 7.43 -15.81
CA LYS A 143 -1.17 7.38 -16.97
C LYS A 143 0.20 6.82 -16.58
N SER A 144 0.79 7.33 -15.50
CA SER A 144 2.12 6.90 -15.04
C SER A 144 2.13 5.44 -14.62
N ILE A 145 1.13 5.00 -13.82
CA ILE A 145 1.05 3.60 -13.38
C ILE A 145 0.82 2.66 -14.56
N ASN A 146 -0.08 3.01 -15.49
CA ASN A 146 -0.33 2.17 -16.67
C ASN A 146 0.89 2.10 -17.61
N SER A 147 1.70 3.16 -17.70
CA SER A 147 2.96 3.11 -18.45
C SER A 147 3.99 2.13 -17.85
N LEU A 148 3.96 1.89 -16.53
CA LEU A 148 4.82 0.88 -15.90
C LEU A 148 4.41 -0.54 -16.31
N VAL A 149 3.11 -0.77 -16.52
CA VAL A 149 2.54 -2.02 -17.03
C VAL A 149 3.06 -2.32 -18.44
N ASP A 150 3.01 -1.33 -19.33
CA ASP A 150 3.45 -1.45 -20.73
C ASP A 150 4.97 -1.69 -20.84
N SER A 151 5.73 -1.22 -19.86
CA SER A 151 7.18 -1.39 -19.77
C SER A 151 7.62 -2.81 -19.35
N LYS A 152 6.68 -3.76 -19.22
CA LYS A 152 6.90 -5.13 -18.73
C LYS A 152 7.53 -5.21 -17.34
N ILE A 153 7.38 -4.17 -16.52
CA ILE A 153 7.73 -4.25 -15.10
C ILE A 153 6.74 -5.22 -14.47
N THR A 154 7.21 -6.40 -14.11
CA THR A 154 6.34 -7.50 -13.67
C THR A 154 5.90 -7.23 -12.22
N GLY A 155 4.60 -7.35 -11.95
CA GLY A 155 4.01 -7.04 -10.62
C GLY A 155 2.99 -5.90 -10.64
N THR A 156 2.11 -5.88 -11.63
CA THR A 156 1.39 -4.68 -12.03
C THR A 156 0.19 -4.34 -11.14
N ILE A 157 0.24 -3.13 -10.58
CA ILE A 157 -0.94 -2.42 -10.09
C ILE A 157 -1.70 -1.96 -11.34
N SER A 158 -2.92 -2.43 -11.53
CA SER A 158 -3.80 -1.93 -12.60
C SER A 158 -4.78 -0.93 -12.02
N VAL A 159 -4.90 0.23 -12.67
CA VAL A 159 -5.84 1.28 -12.28
C VAL A 159 -6.78 1.54 -13.45
N ASN A 160 -8.04 1.13 -13.29
CA ASN A 160 -9.10 1.42 -14.26
C ASN A 160 -9.81 2.71 -13.87
N PHE A 161 -9.47 3.81 -14.54
CA PHE A 161 -10.17 5.08 -14.41
C PHE A 161 -10.80 5.45 -15.76
N ASN A 162 -12.13 5.54 -15.81
CA ASN A 162 -12.87 5.90 -17.02
C ASN A 162 -13.51 7.30 -16.86
N PRO A 163 -12.84 8.37 -17.33
CA PRO A 163 -13.30 9.74 -17.12
C PRO A 163 -14.62 10.07 -17.86
N SER A 164 -15.00 9.26 -18.85
CA SER A 164 -16.20 9.45 -19.66
C SER A 164 -17.52 9.17 -18.92
N ASN A 165 -17.49 8.56 -17.73
CA ASN A 165 -18.66 8.39 -16.88
C ASN A 165 -18.79 9.44 -15.76
N SER A 166 -17.82 10.36 -15.60
CA SER A 166 -17.83 11.37 -14.54
C SER A 166 -18.17 12.79 -15.00
N MET A 167 -18.45 13.00 -16.30
CA MET A 167 -18.71 14.34 -16.86
C MET A 167 -20.00 14.44 -17.68
N SER A 168 -21.07 13.77 -17.26
CA SER A 168 -22.44 14.09 -17.68
C SER A 168 -23.38 14.12 -16.47
N GLY A 169 -23.00 14.86 -15.43
CA GLY A 169 -23.94 15.37 -14.44
C GLY A 169 -24.80 16.46 -15.08
N ASN A 170 -25.74 16.07 -15.95
CA ASN A 170 -26.84 16.96 -16.31
C ASN A 170 -27.65 17.17 -15.02
N PHE A 171 -27.56 18.37 -14.44
CA PHE A 171 -28.57 18.86 -13.52
C PHE A 171 -29.89 18.97 -14.29
N ASN A 172 -30.64 17.87 -14.33
CA ASN A 172 -32.07 17.90 -14.57
C ASN A 172 -32.73 17.23 -13.37
N SER A 173 -33.36 18.06 -12.56
CA SER A 173 -34.37 17.67 -11.60
C SER A 173 -35.47 16.88 -12.31
N ASN A 174 -35.45 15.56 -12.21
CA ASN A 174 -36.63 14.71 -12.00
C ASN A 174 -36.25 13.22 -12.01
N THR A 175 -36.61 12.56 -10.91
CA THR A 175 -37.03 11.14 -10.76
C THR A 175 -36.12 10.01 -11.25
N ASN A 176 -35.70 9.19 -10.29
CA ASN A 176 -35.50 7.74 -10.32
C ASN A 176 -34.49 7.17 -11.35
N ASN A 177 -33.28 6.80 -10.89
CA ASN A 177 -32.68 5.47 -11.14
C ASN A 177 -31.31 5.31 -10.45
N GLU A 178 -31.12 4.11 -9.89
CA GLU A 178 -29.92 3.62 -9.22
C GLU A 178 -28.79 3.27 -10.20
N GLY A 179 -27.54 3.38 -9.76
CA GLY A 179 -26.35 2.93 -10.51
C GLY A 179 -25.16 2.69 -9.58
N ILE A 180 -24.98 1.43 -9.16
CA ILE A 180 -23.89 0.96 -8.30
C ILE A 180 -22.69 0.55 -9.17
N VAL A 181 -21.49 1.01 -8.81
CA VAL A 181 -20.21 0.68 -9.46
C VAL A 181 -19.51 -0.43 -8.67
N THR A 182 -19.25 -1.57 -9.31
CA THR A 182 -18.40 -2.65 -8.78
C THR A 182 -17.20 -2.86 -9.71
N SER A 183 -16.01 -3.07 -9.14
CA SER A 183 -14.84 -3.55 -9.90
C SER A 183 -14.14 -4.65 -9.11
N SER A 184 -14.17 -5.86 -9.64
CA SER A 184 -13.49 -7.05 -9.13
C SER A 184 -11.98 -6.99 -9.43
N ILE A 185 -11.17 -7.43 -8.46
CA ILE A 185 -9.71 -7.61 -8.61
C ILE A 185 -9.47 -9.09 -8.93
N GLU A 186 -8.92 -9.40 -10.11
CA GLU A 186 -8.43 -10.74 -10.45
C GLU A 186 -6.92 -10.82 -10.16
N MET A 187 -6.51 -11.84 -9.39
CA MET A 187 -5.10 -12.19 -9.17
C MET A 187 -4.70 -13.31 -10.13
N ASN A 188 -3.63 -13.12 -10.89
CA ASN A 188 -3.08 -14.12 -11.80
C ASN A 188 -1.94 -14.89 -11.10
N GLU A 189 -2.12 -16.19 -10.90
CA GLU A 189 -1.12 -17.09 -10.32
C GLU A 189 -0.23 -17.67 -11.43
N ASN A 190 0.98 -17.12 -11.58
CA ASN A 190 2.05 -17.78 -12.32
C ASN A 190 3.36 -17.64 -11.53
N LEU A 191 3.57 -18.53 -10.55
CA LEU A 191 4.85 -18.68 -9.86
C LEU A 191 5.67 -19.77 -10.56
N GLY A 192 6.71 -19.36 -11.28
CA GLY A 192 7.78 -20.25 -11.73
C GLY A 192 8.58 -20.76 -10.54
N VAL A 193 8.80 -22.07 -10.48
CA VAL A 193 9.62 -22.74 -9.47
C VAL A 193 11.09 -22.50 -9.80
N MET A 194 11.85 -21.85 -8.91
CA MET A 194 13.32 -21.81 -8.98
C MET A 194 13.95 -22.05 -7.61
N SER A 195 15.03 -22.82 -7.63
CA SER A 195 15.77 -23.44 -6.53
C SER A 195 16.53 -22.46 -5.63
N GLU A 196 16.49 -22.71 -4.31
CA GLU A 196 17.22 -22.00 -3.25
C GLU A 196 18.76 -22.20 -3.37
N PRO A 197 19.57 -21.18 -3.08
CA PRO A 197 20.93 -21.37 -2.56
C PRO A 197 20.94 -21.33 -1.02
N ASP A 198 21.74 -22.22 -0.43
CA ASP A 198 22.03 -22.30 1.00
C ASP A 198 22.76 -21.03 1.50
N ASP A 199 22.36 -20.49 2.65
CA ASP A 199 23.23 -20.48 3.84
C ASP A 199 22.64 -19.67 5.00
N ASP A 200 22.93 -20.19 6.19
CA ASP A 200 22.53 -19.80 7.53
C ASP A 200 22.93 -18.37 7.91
N CYS A 201 22.08 -17.71 8.70
CA CYS A 201 22.54 -16.73 9.70
C CYS A 201 21.44 -16.41 10.72
N GLU A 202 21.59 -16.99 11.91
CA GLU A 202 20.99 -16.52 13.16
C GLU A 202 21.48 -15.10 13.50
N TRP A 203 20.60 -14.24 14.02
CA TRP A 203 21.01 -12.92 14.53
C TRP A 203 20.36 -12.61 15.87
N GLN A 204 21.23 -12.30 16.83
CA GLN A 204 20.96 -11.49 18.03
C GLN A 204 20.72 -10.03 17.64
#